data_AF-A0AAE5S287-F1
#
_entry.id   AF-A0AAE5S287-F1
#
_cell.length_a   1.000
_cell.length_b   1.000
_cell.length_c   1.000
_cell.angle_alpha   90.00
_cell.angle_beta   90.00
_cell.angle_gamma   90.00
#
_symmetry.space_group_name_H-M   'P 1'
#
loop_
_entity.id
_entity.type
_entity.pdbx_description
1 polymer ?
#
loop_
_entity_poly.entity_id
_entity_poly.type
_entity_poly.pdbx_seq_one_letter_code
_entity_poly.pdbx_strand_id
1 'polypeptide(L)'
;KDDDALNQLTRFDAEALLREKRGDQQALMSAGTVPLEPENKSLRPMMLDTRYTSVDFFSMFNVPFLYGGAWTTNDDGSRARVVVLSEALNKKLFNGENSVGRTVNVNRNIMRVMGVIRDWRLTPAFYNLGGRAYDKPEQLLLPFSTAMELKLSSSGQRSCWGESISPEDINAACSWVEYWVQLDSPQKVTVYR
;
A
#
# COMPACT_ATOMS: atom_id res chain seq x y z
N LYS A 1 -22.40 -0.13 21.00
CA LYS A 1 -22.31 0.09 19.54
C LYS A 1 -21.13 1.02 19.34
N ASP A 2 -19.92 0.48 19.39
CA ASP A 2 -18.67 1.27 19.33
C ASP A 2 -17.48 0.35 19.00
N ASP A 3 -17.71 -0.62 18.10
CA ASP A 3 -16.73 -1.67 17.77
C ASP A 3 -16.00 -1.41 16.43
N ASP A 4 -16.44 -0.40 15.67
CA ASP A 4 -15.89 -0.13 14.33
C ASP A 4 -14.56 0.64 14.36
N ALA A 5 -14.14 1.16 15.52
CA ALA A 5 -12.87 1.89 15.70
C ALA A 5 -11.67 0.95 15.97
N LEU A 6 -11.87 -0.36 16.14
CA LEU A 6 -10.85 -1.27 16.68
C LEU A 6 -9.87 -1.87 15.67
N ASN A 7 -10.04 -1.65 14.37
CA ASN A 7 -9.24 -2.37 13.35
C ASN A 7 -8.20 -1.51 12.61
N GLN A 8 -8.04 -0.23 12.97
CA GLN A 8 -7.09 0.69 12.36
C GLN A 8 -6.33 1.48 13.42
N LEU A 9 -5.11 1.87 13.08
CA LEU A 9 -4.20 2.61 13.95
C LEU A 9 -4.05 4.05 13.48
N THR A 10 -3.57 4.90 14.40
CA THR A 10 -3.02 6.19 14.02
C THR A 10 -1.75 5.99 13.19
N ARG A 11 -1.40 6.99 12.37
CA ARG A 11 -0.15 6.96 11.61
C ARG A 11 1.06 6.85 12.54
N PHE A 12 1.06 7.62 13.64
CA PHE A 12 2.12 7.59 14.65
C PHE A 12 2.36 6.17 15.17
N ASP A 13 1.29 5.50 15.62
CA ASP A 13 1.38 4.17 16.22
C ASP A 13 1.79 3.10 15.19
N ALA A 14 1.20 3.12 13.99
CA ALA A 14 1.53 2.17 12.94
C ALA A 14 3.00 2.27 12.50
N GLU A 15 3.52 3.48 12.32
CA GLU A 15 4.93 3.67 12.00
C GLU A 15 5.85 3.32 13.18
N ALA A 16 5.41 3.53 14.43
CA ALA A 16 6.16 3.12 15.62
C ALA A 16 6.29 1.60 15.70
N LEU A 17 5.18 0.87 15.57
CA LEU A 17 5.18 -0.59 15.54
C LEU A 17 6.04 -1.14 14.40
N LEU A 18 5.97 -0.54 13.21
CA LEU A 18 6.80 -0.95 12.08
C LEU A 18 8.30 -0.75 12.38
N ARG A 19 8.68 0.28 13.13
CA ARG A 19 10.08 0.49 13.54
C ARG A 19 10.53 -0.51 14.61
N GLU A 20 9.65 -0.87 15.54
CA GLU A 20 9.98 -1.80 16.63
C GLU A 20 10.27 -3.23 16.14
N LYS A 21 9.67 -3.63 15.01
CA LYS A 21 9.97 -4.89 14.32
C LYS A 21 9.87 -6.12 15.23
N ARG A 22 8.75 -6.21 15.96
CA ARG A 22 8.45 -7.32 16.87
C ARG A 22 7.79 -8.53 16.18
N GLY A 23 7.36 -8.39 14.92
CA GLY A 23 6.81 -9.47 14.10
C GLY A 23 7.85 -10.21 13.26
N ASP A 24 7.52 -11.42 12.82
CA ASP A 24 8.32 -12.15 11.82
C ASP A 24 8.23 -11.47 10.45
N GLN A 25 7.02 -11.00 10.13
CA GLN A 25 6.75 -10.04 9.06
C GLN A 25 5.73 -9.02 9.57
N GLN A 26 5.78 -7.80 9.05
CA GLN A 26 4.85 -6.75 9.47
C GLN A 26 4.57 -5.76 8.35
N ALA A 27 3.30 -5.52 8.08
CA ALA A 27 2.86 -4.65 7.02
C ALA A 27 1.93 -3.57 7.58
N LEU A 28 2.28 -2.32 7.37
CA LEU A 28 1.31 -1.23 7.47
C LEU A 28 0.75 -0.95 6.08
N MET A 29 -0.51 -0.55 6.01
CA MET A 29 -1.11 -0.20 4.73
C MET A 29 -2.30 0.74 4.83
N SER A 30 -2.58 1.40 3.72
CA SER A 30 -3.81 2.15 3.51
C SER A 30 -4.19 2.15 2.03
N ALA A 31 -5.48 2.26 1.75
CA ALA A 31 -5.96 2.50 0.41
C ALA A 31 -5.73 3.97 0.01
N GLY A 32 -5.63 4.22 -1.28
CA GLY A 32 -5.54 5.56 -1.83
C GLY A 32 -6.02 5.60 -3.26
N THR A 33 -6.20 6.82 -3.78
CA THR A 33 -6.53 7.03 -5.18
C THR A 33 -5.62 8.09 -5.76
N VAL A 34 -4.92 7.77 -6.85
CA VAL A 34 -3.94 8.67 -7.47
C VAL A 34 -4.20 8.85 -8.96
N PRO A 35 -4.01 10.06 -9.53
CA PRO A 35 -4.00 10.23 -10.97
C PRO A 35 -2.72 9.63 -11.57
N LEU A 36 -2.85 8.94 -12.70
CA LEU A 36 -1.74 8.52 -13.55
C LEU A 36 -1.85 9.20 -14.91
N GLU A 37 -0.74 9.78 -15.35
CA GLU A 37 -0.56 10.37 -16.67
C GLU A 37 0.28 9.42 -17.54
N PRO A 38 -0.30 8.75 -18.54
CA PRO A 38 0.46 7.85 -19.40
C PRO A 38 1.46 8.61 -20.26
N GLU A 39 2.65 8.05 -20.48
CA GLU A 39 3.61 8.58 -21.46
C GLU A 39 3.04 8.50 -22.90
N ASN A 40 2.29 7.43 -23.19
CA ASN A 40 1.57 7.29 -24.44
C ASN A 40 0.39 8.29 -24.50
N LYS A 41 0.56 9.38 -25.26
CA LYS A 41 -0.44 10.44 -25.45
C LYS A 41 -1.77 9.99 -26.07
N SER A 42 -1.83 8.80 -26.66
CA SER A 42 -3.09 8.21 -27.13
C SER A 42 -3.96 7.69 -25.99
N LEU A 43 -3.37 7.45 -24.81
CA LEU A 43 -4.11 7.08 -23.59
C LEU A 43 -4.51 8.33 -22.81
N ARG A 44 -5.75 8.35 -22.32
CA ARG A 44 -6.21 9.41 -21.41
C ARG A 44 -5.65 9.21 -20.00
N PRO A 45 -5.41 10.29 -19.24
CA PRO A 45 -5.17 10.21 -17.80
C PRO A 45 -6.26 9.39 -17.10
N MET A 46 -5.89 8.69 -16.03
CA MET A 46 -6.82 7.85 -15.27
C MET A 46 -6.57 7.96 -13.78
N MET A 47 -7.64 7.86 -12.99
CA MET A 47 -7.53 7.65 -11.55
C MET A 47 -7.31 6.16 -11.31
N LEU A 48 -6.37 5.82 -10.44
CA LEU A 48 -6.04 4.46 -10.05
C LEU A 48 -6.38 4.25 -8.59
N ASP A 49 -7.00 3.12 -8.29
CA ASP A 49 -7.06 2.60 -6.92
C ASP A 49 -5.69 2.02 -6.57
N THR A 50 -5.18 2.39 -5.40
CA THR A 50 -3.81 2.10 -4.97
C THR A 50 -3.72 1.62 -3.54
N ARG A 51 -2.71 0.80 -3.30
CA ARG A 51 -2.30 0.40 -1.95
C ARG A 51 -0.98 1.03 -1.60
N TYR A 52 -0.98 1.84 -0.55
CA TYR A 52 0.22 2.32 0.11
C TYR A 52 0.60 1.29 1.16
N THR A 53 1.78 0.70 1.10
CA THR A 53 2.17 -0.35 2.06
C THR A 53 3.68 -0.43 2.28
N SER A 54 4.14 -1.25 3.22
CA SER A 54 5.55 -1.60 3.40
C SER A 54 5.90 -2.91 2.68
N VAL A 55 7.20 -3.15 2.47
CA VAL A 55 7.72 -4.26 1.65
C VAL A 55 7.25 -5.64 2.09
N ASP A 56 7.12 -5.89 3.39
CA ASP A 56 6.74 -7.21 3.93
C ASP A 56 5.33 -7.65 3.50
N PHE A 57 4.49 -6.73 3.01
CA PHE A 57 3.19 -7.04 2.42
C PHE A 57 3.28 -8.14 1.36
N PHE A 58 4.30 -8.08 0.50
CA PHE A 58 4.40 -9.00 -0.63
C PHE A 58 4.68 -10.43 -0.19
N SER A 59 5.58 -10.62 0.78
CA SER A 59 5.87 -11.95 1.32
C SER A 59 4.76 -12.44 2.25
N MET A 60 4.18 -11.55 3.05
CA MET A 60 3.19 -11.89 4.07
C MET A 60 1.91 -12.46 3.45
N PHE A 61 1.50 -11.88 2.32
CA PHE A 61 0.30 -12.32 1.61
C PHE A 61 0.60 -13.15 0.36
N ASN A 62 1.85 -13.62 0.20
CA ASN A 62 2.29 -14.44 -0.93
C ASN A 62 1.90 -13.86 -2.30
N VAL A 63 2.15 -12.56 -2.49
CA VAL A 63 1.78 -11.85 -3.71
C VAL A 63 2.54 -12.42 -4.92
N PRO A 64 1.86 -12.92 -5.95
CA PRO A 64 2.50 -13.57 -7.09
C PRO A 64 2.98 -12.54 -8.12
N PHE A 65 4.29 -12.55 -8.40
CA PHE A 65 4.88 -11.72 -9.46
C PHE A 65 4.80 -12.41 -10.83
N LEU A 66 4.36 -11.66 -11.84
CA LEU A 66 4.50 -11.99 -13.25
C LEU A 66 5.89 -11.60 -13.77
N TYR A 67 6.36 -10.40 -13.40
CA TYR A 67 7.69 -9.89 -13.73
C TYR A 67 8.31 -9.20 -12.51
N GLY A 68 9.64 -9.26 -12.39
CA GLY A 68 10.37 -8.56 -11.33
C GLY A 68 10.02 -9.02 -9.93
N GLY A 69 9.96 -8.08 -8.99
CA GLY A 69 9.69 -8.35 -7.58
C GLY A 69 9.23 -7.12 -6.82
N ALA A 70 9.16 -7.26 -5.51
CA ALA A 70 8.88 -6.16 -4.60
C ALA A 70 10.02 -5.12 -4.61
N TRP A 71 9.76 -3.93 -4.05
CA TRP A 71 10.83 -3.04 -3.62
C TRP A 71 11.55 -3.62 -2.39
N THR A 72 12.57 -2.92 -1.89
CA THR A 72 13.37 -3.37 -0.73
C THR A 72 13.02 -2.61 0.55
N THR A 73 13.43 -3.12 1.71
CA THR A 73 13.30 -2.37 2.98
C THR A 73 14.05 -1.03 2.94
N ASN A 74 15.16 -0.96 2.19
CA ASN A 74 15.86 0.30 1.98
C ASN A 74 15.01 1.30 1.17
N ASP A 75 14.28 0.83 0.16
CA ASP A 75 13.36 1.67 -0.61
C ASP A 75 12.25 2.27 0.26
N ASP A 76 11.71 1.50 1.23
CA ASP A 76 10.78 2.02 2.24
C ASP A 76 11.45 3.12 3.08
N GLY A 77 12.63 2.85 3.64
CA GLY A 77 13.33 3.78 4.52
C GLY A 77 13.79 5.07 3.83
N SER A 78 14.22 4.96 2.56
CA SER A 78 14.66 6.08 1.74
C SER A 78 13.53 6.78 0.99
N ARG A 79 12.28 6.32 1.14
CA ARG A 79 11.10 6.87 0.44
C ARG A 79 11.29 6.88 -1.07
N ALA A 80 11.76 5.76 -1.60
CA ALA A 80 12.10 5.62 -3.01
C ALA A 80 10.87 5.79 -3.91
N ARG A 81 11.09 6.33 -5.13
CA ARG A 81 10.04 6.54 -6.13
C ARG A 81 9.88 5.29 -6.97
N VAL A 82 9.29 4.28 -6.35
CA VAL A 82 9.13 2.93 -6.89
C VAL A 82 7.70 2.45 -6.78
N VAL A 83 7.29 1.61 -7.73
CA VAL A 83 5.94 1.03 -7.77
C VAL A 83 5.95 -0.43 -8.19
N VAL A 84 4.90 -1.14 -7.81
CA VAL A 84 4.53 -2.44 -8.36
C VAL A 84 3.17 -2.29 -9.04
N LEU A 85 3.04 -2.82 -10.26
CA LEU A 85 1.83 -2.68 -11.07
C LEU A 85 1.01 -3.97 -11.07
N SER A 86 -0.31 -3.84 -11.12
CA SER A 86 -1.17 -4.96 -11.53
C SER A 86 -0.90 -5.37 -12.98
N GLU A 87 -1.11 -6.65 -13.30
CA GLU A 87 -1.03 -7.18 -14.67
C GLU A 87 -1.94 -6.41 -15.63
N ALA A 88 -3.15 -6.06 -15.20
CA ALA A 88 -4.11 -5.31 -16.01
C ALA A 88 -3.60 -3.88 -16.34
N LEU A 89 -3.03 -3.18 -15.35
CA LEU A 89 -2.45 -1.86 -15.59
C LEU A 89 -1.19 -1.95 -16.46
N ASN A 90 -0.34 -2.95 -16.23
CA ASN A 90 0.83 -3.22 -17.06
C ASN A 90 0.44 -3.48 -18.52
N LYS A 91 -0.61 -4.28 -18.75
CA LYS A 91 -1.13 -4.53 -20.09
C LYS A 91 -1.59 -3.26 -20.78
N LYS A 92 -2.26 -2.37 -20.05
CA LYS A 92 -2.76 -1.09 -20.59
C LYS A 92 -1.63 -0.11 -20.93
N LEU A 93 -0.60 -0.02 -20.09
CA LEU A 93 0.47 0.97 -20.25
C LEU A 93 1.61 0.48 -21.16
N PHE A 94 1.93 -0.81 -21.10
CA PHE A 94 3.12 -1.39 -21.71
C PHE A 94 2.82 -2.62 -22.58
N ASN A 95 1.57 -2.77 -23.04
CA ASN A 95 1.11 -3.87 -23.89
C ASN A 95 1.35 -5.29 -23.32
N GLY A 96 1.60 -5.40 -22.02
CA GLY A 96 1.81 -6.67 -21.32
C GLY A 96 3.26 -7.16 -21.33
N GLU A 97 4.17 -6.39 -21.93
CA GLU A 97 5.60 -6.66 -21.87
C GLU A 97 6.16 -6.50 -20.45
N ASN A 98 7.37 -7.03 -20.23
CA ASN A 98 8.11 -6.77 -19.01
C ASN A 98 8.45 -5.27 -18.90
N SER A 99 7.81 -4.59 -17.95
CA SER A 99 7.96 -3.17 -17.68
C SER A 99 8.93 -2.86 -16.55
N VAL A 100 9.58 -3.86 -15.94
CA VAL A 100 10.55 -3.65 -14.87
C VAL A 100 11.65 -2.69 -15.34
N GLY A 101 11.95 -1.68 -14.51
CA GLY A 101 12.89 -0.61 -14.83
C GLY A 101 12.32 0.54 -15.66
N ARG A 102 11.15 0.37 -16.30
CA ARG A 102 10.43 1.48 -16.97
C ARG A 102 9.81 2.41 -15.93
N THR A 103 9.31 3.55 -16.40
CA THR A 103 8.72 4.59 -15.56
C THR A 103 7.23 4.77 -15.80
N VAL A 104 6.53 5.22 -14.76
CA VAL A 104 5.17 5.73 -14.83
C VAL A 104 5.10 7.09 -14.12
N ASN A 105 4.26 7.99 -14.63
CA ASN A 105 4.02 9.28 -13.99
C ASN A 105 2.74 9.21 -13.14
N VAL A 106 2.92 9.15 -11.82
CA VAL A 106 1.85 9.05 -10.82
C VAL A 106 1.79 10.37 -10.06
N ASN A 107 0.67 11.09 -10.17
CA ASN A 107 0.47 12.39 -9.55
C ASN A 107 1.65 13.36 -9.79
N ARG A 108 2.08 13.48 -11.05
CA ARG A 108 3.24 14.29 -11.48
C ARG A 108 4.60 13.82 -10.93
N ASN A 109 4.68 12.60 -10.40
CA ASN A 109 5.91 12.01 -9.93
C ASN A 109 6.31 10.82 -10.80
N ILE A 110 7.53 10.88 -11.32
CA ILE A 110 8.11 9.76 -12.07
C ILE A 110 8.48 8.67 -11.07
N MET A 111 7.90 7.49 -11.24
CA MET A 111 8.15 6.32 -10.40
C MET A 111 8.64 5.15 -11.26
N ARG A 112 9.64 4.43 -10.77
CA ARG A 112 10.23 3.27 -11.45
C ARG A 112 9.47 1.99 -11.10
N VAL A 113 9.15 1.19 -12.10
CA VAL A 113 8.48 -0.09 -11.92
C VAL A 113 9.49 -1.14 -11.42
N MET A 114 9.19 -1.74 -10.27
CA MET A 114 9.99 -2.81 -9.65
C MET A 114 9.49 -4.19 -10.06
N GLY A 115 8.19 -4.32 -10.28
CA GLY A 115 7.55 -5.58 -10.60
C GLY A 115 6.13 -5.40 -11.11
N VAL A 116 5.62 -6.50 -11.65
CA VAL A 116 4.24 -6.64 -12.10
C VAL A 116 3.66 -7.86 -11.40
N ILE A 117 2.55 -7.71 -10.69
CA ILE A 117 1.86 -8.80 -10.02
C ILE A 117 0.80 -9.40 -10.96
N ARG A 118 0.57 -10.71 -10.87
CA ARG A 118 -0.53 -11.39 -11.58
C ARG A 118 -1.89 -10.86 -11.10
N ASP A 119 -2.98 -11.18 -11.79
CA ASP A 119 -4.34 -10.96 -11.27
C ASP A 119 -4.49 -11.71 -9.93
N TRP A 120 -4.23 -10.99 -8.84
CA TRP A 120 -4.16 -11.50 -7.49
C TRP A 120 -5.44 -11.10 -6.78
N ARG A 121 -6.41 -12.02 -6.82
CA ARG A 121 -7.70 -11.87 -6.15
C ARG A 121 -7.76 -12.81 -4.97
N LEU A 122 -7.43 -12.30 -3.80
CA LEU A 122 -7.87 -12.93 -2.56
C LEU A 122 -9.34 -12.55 -2.40
N THR A 123 -10.26 -13.50 -2.58
CA THR A 123 -11.70 -13.26 -2.36
C THR A 123 -12.18 -14.21 -1.26
N PRO A 124 -12.62 -13.68 -0.10
CA PRO A 124 -12.63 -12.26 0.27
C PRO A 124 -11.21 -11.70 0.45
N ALA A 125 -11.03 -10.40 0.19
CA ALA A 125 -9.76 -9.68 0.39
C ALA A 125 -9.51 -9.47 1.89
N PHE A 126 -9.19 -10.54 2.60
CA PHE A 126 -9.10 -10.56 4.07
C PHE A 126 -8.07 -9.58 4.65
N TYR A 127 -7.09 -9.17 3.84
CA TYR A 127 -6.08 -8.18 4.22
C TYR A 127 -6.60 -6.74 4.28
N ASN A 128 -7.72 -6.44 3.61
CA ASN A 128 -8.28 -5.09 3.46
C ASN A 128 -9.33 -4.82 4.55
N LEU A 129 -8.88 -4.37 5.72
CA LEU A 129 -9.73 -4.26 6.91
C LEU A 129 -10.69 -3.05 6.88
N GLY A 130 -10.40 -2.03 6.08
CA GLY A 130 -11.18 -0.78 5.94
C GLY A 130 -11.87 -0.60 4.59
N GLY A 131 -11.80 -1.60 3.69
CA GLY A 131 -12.45 -1.59 2.37
C GLY A 131 -13.46 -2.73 2.18
N ARG A 132 -14.11 -2.83 1.01
CA ARG A 132 -15.06 -3.93 0.78
C ARG A 132 -14.30 -5.20 0.41
N ALA A 133 -14.67 -6.31 1.03
CA ALA A 133 -14.08 -7.65 0.79
C ALA A 133 -14.15 -8.14 -0.67
N TYR A 134 -14.90 -7.46 -1.55
CA TYR A 134 -15.12 -7.78 -2.96
C TYR A 134 -14.74 -6.63 -3.91
N ASP A 135 -14.01 -5.62 -3.43
CA ASP A 135 -13.55 -4.53 -4.29
C ASP A 135 -12.57 -5.04 -5.37
N LYS A 136 -12.41 -4.23 -6.42
CA LYS A 136 -11.48 -4.54 -7.52
C LYS A 136 -10.05 -4.59 -6.96
N PRO A 137 -9.18 -5.48 -7.47
CA PRO A 137 -7.80 -5.53 -7.04
C PRO A 137 -7.09 -4.20 -7.29
N GLU A 138 -6.24 -3.82 -6.34
CA GLU A 138 -5.44 -2.59 -6.37
C GLU A 138 -4.61 -2.52 -7.65
N GLN A 139 -4.69 -1.39 -8.35
CA GLN A 139 -4.10 -1.30 -9.68
C GLN A 139 -2.60 -1.02 -9.63
N LEU A 140 -2.15 -0.36 -8.55
CA LEU A 140 -0.77 0.06 -8.31
C LEU A 140 -0.47 0.04 -6.81
N LEU A 141 0.69 -0.49 -6.43
CA LEU A 141 1.20 -0.49 -5.07
C LEU A 141 2.47 0.37 -4.99
N LEU A 142 2.63 1.12 -3.90
CA LEU A 142 3.85 1.89 -3.64
C LEU A 142 4.19 1.98 -2.14
N PRO A 143 5.43 2.36 -1.77
CA PRO A 143 5.82 2.53 -0.38
C PRO A 143 4.93 3.54 0.34
N PHE A 144 4.41 3.16 1.51
CA PHE A 144 3.60 4.05 2.34
C PHE A 144 4.37 5.31 2.74
N SER A 145 5.64 5.17 3.08
CA SER A 145 6.52 6.28 3.43
C SER A 145 6.68 7.29 2.28
N THR A 146 6.76 6.81 1.03
CA THR A 146 6.77 7.65 -0.19
C THR A 146 5.43 8.35 -0.37
N ALA A 147 4.30 7.66 -0.16
CA ALA A 147 2.97 8.26 -0.25
C ALA A 147 2.80 9.43 0.75
N MET A 148 3.27 9.25 1.98
CA MET A 148 3.21 10.28 3.03
C MET A 148 4.11 11.48 2.72
N GLU A 149 5.33 11.26 2.23
CA GLU A 149 6.22 12.35 1.79
C GLU A 149 5.61 13.15 0.64
N LEU A 150 4.92 12.45 -0.26
CA LEU A 150 4.22 13.06 -1.38
C LEU A 150 2.89 13.71 -1.03
N LYS A 151 2.44 13.58 0.22
CA LYS A 151 1.12 14.04 0.66
C LYS A 151 0.00 13.49 -0.24
N LEU A 152 0.11 12.23 -0.63
CA LEU A 152 -0.96 11.56 -1.38
C LEU A 152 -2.13 11.30 -0.45
N SER A 153 -3.35 11.56 -0.93
CA SER A 153 -4.56 11.31 -0.17
C SER A 153 -4.77 9.81 0.06
N SER A 154 -5.15 9.47 1.29
CA SER A 154 -5.68 8.15 1.63
C SER A 154 -7.19 8.07 1.30
N SER A 155 -7.68 6.85 1.08
CA SER A 155 -9.10 6.54 0.92
C SER A 155 -9.52 5.44 1.91
N GLY A 156 -10.82 5.19 2.02
CA GLY A 156 -11.38 4.20 2.96
C GLY A 156 -11.93 4.81 4.26
N GLN A 157 -12.38 3.92 5.16
CA GLN A 157 -12.92 4.31 6.45
C GLN A 157 -11.82 4.95 7.31
N ARG A 158 -12.20 5.99 8.05
CA ARG A 158 -11.35 6.68 9.01
C ARG A 158 -12.17 7.12 10.21
N SER A 159 -11.58 7.16 11.38
CA SER A 159 -12.18 7.72 12.59
C SER A 159 -11.26 8.79 13.17
N CYS A 160 -11.77 10.02 13.30
CA CYS A 160 -11.02 11.17 13.80
C CYS A 160 -11.74 11.78 15.00
N TRP A 161 -10.98 12.18 16.02
CA TRP A 161 -11.51 12.68 17.30
C TRP A 161 -10.85 13.99 17.78
N GLY A 162 -10.09 14.65 16.91
CA GLY A 162 -9.46 15.94 17.20
C GLY A 162 -9.20 16.75 15.94
N GLU A 163 -8.69 17.96 16.12
CA GLU A 163 -8.33 18.85 15.01
C GLU A 163 -6.96 18.48 14.41
N SER A 164 -6.88 18.43 13.08
CA SER A 164 -5.64 18.26 12.33
C SER A 164 -5.75 19.00 10.99
N ILE A 165 -4.61 19.42 10.42
CA ILE A 165 -4.58 20.05 9.10
C ILE A 165 -4.88 19.00 8.03
N SER A 166 -4.26 17.82 8.15
CA SER A 166 -4.51 16.65 7.32
C SER A 166 -4.59 15.38 8.18
N PRO A 167 -5.53 14.47 7.90
CA PRO A 167 -5.58 13.15 8.54
C PRO A 167 -4.29 12.33 8.39
N GLU A 168 -3.54 12.59 7.32
CA GLU A 168 -2.26 11.95 7.00
C GLU A 168 -1.07 12.53 7.78
N ASP A 169 -1.24 13.62 8.54
CA ASP A 169 -0.18 14.16 9.39
C ASP A 169 0.25 13.13 10.45
N ILE A 170 1.55 13.09 10.77
CA ILE A 170 2.12 12.07 11.66
C ILE A 170 1.43 11.98 13.01
N ASN A 171 1.01 13.12 13.58
CA ASN A 171 0.35 13.20 14.89
C ASN A 171 -1.14 13.54 14.79
N ALA A 172 -1.77 13.32 13.63
CA ALA A 172 -3.20 13.52 13.51
C ALA A 172 -3.97 12.59 14.46
N ALA A 173 -4.97 13.12 15.15
CA ALA A 173 -5.90 12.36 15.98
C ALA A 173 -6.92 11.60 15.10
N CYS A 174 -6.41 10.77 14.19
CA CYS A 174 -7.16 10.00 13.21
C CYS A 174 -6.59 8.58 13.10
N SER A 175 -7.45 7.58 13.18
CA SER A 175 -7.17 6.18 12.86
C SER A 175 -7.63 5.89 11.42
N TRP A 176 -6.71 5.36 10.61
CA TRP A 176 -6.93 5.07 9.19
C TRP A 176 -5.88 4.12 8.58
N VAL A 177 -4.88 3.71 9.35
CA VAL A 177 -3.81 2.81 8.89
C VAL A 177 -4.11 1.38 9.35
N GLU A 178 -4.16 0.45 8.41
CA GLU A 178 -4.29 -0.98 8.69
C GLU A 178 -2.90 -1.54 9.02
N TYR A 179 -2.82 -2.42 10.02
CA TYR A 179 -1.56 -3.04 10.44
C TYR A 179 -1.72 -4.55 10.56
N TRP A 180 -0.79 -5.26 9.94
CA TRP A 180 -0.71 -6.71 9.97
C TRP A 180 0.62 -7.15 10.55
N VAL A 181 0.57 -8.21 11.35
CA VAL A 181 1.74 -8.89 11.89
C VAL A 181 1.61 -10.38 11.65
N GLN A 182 2.66 -10.99 11.11
CA GLN A 182 2.80 -12.44 11.03
C GLN A 182 3.68 -12.91 12.18
N LEU A 183 3.23 -13.96 12.87
CA LEU A 183 3.91 -14.59 13.99
C LEU A 183 3.87 -16.11 13.79
N ASP A 184 5.01 -16.71 13.50
CA ASP A 184 5.11 -18.10 13.03
C ASP A 184 5.02 -19.14 14.16
N SER A 185 4.67 -18.72 15.39
CA SER A 185 4.47 -19.64 16.52
C SER A 185 3.45 -19.11 17.54
N PRO A 186 2.70 -19.99 18.22
CA PRO A 186 1.80 -19.60 19.31
C PRO A 186 2.50 -18.82 20.44
N GLN A 187 3.75 -19.15 20.74
CA GLN A 187 4.54 -18.46 21.77
C GLN A 187 4.77 -16.99 21.42
N LYS A 188 5.07 -16.68 20.16
CA LYS A 188 5.21 -15.30 19.69
C LYS A 188 3.89 -14.53 19.78
N VAL A 189 2.74 -15.17 19.55
CA VAL A 189 1.42 -14.54 19.74
C VAL A 189 1.21 -14.11 21.19
N THR A 190 1.57 -14.96 22.16
CA THR A 190 1.45 -14.62 23.59
C THR A 190 2.38 -13.49 24.00
N VAL A 191 3.59 -13.42 23.44
CA VAL A 191 4.59 -12.37 23.76
C VAL A 191 4.29 -11.04 23.05
N TYR A 192 3.57 -11.06 21.93
CA TYR A 192 3.24 -9.87 21.16
C TYR A 192 2.07 -9.08 21.76
N ARG A 193 1.07 -9.79 22.33
CA ARG A 193 -0.05 -9.19 23.07
C ARG A 193 0.42 -8.50 24.35
#